data_AF-A0AAV2TW18-F1
#
_entry.id   AF-A0AAV2TW18-F1
#
_cell.length_a   1.000
_cell.length_b   1.000
_cell.length_c   1.000
_cell.angle_alpha   90.00
_cell.angle_beta   90.00
_cell.angle_gamma   90.00
#
_symmetry.space_group_name_H-M   'P 1'
#
loop_
_entity.id
_entity.type
_entity.pdbx_description
1 polymer ?
#
loop_
_entity_poly.entity_id
_entity_poly.type
_entity_poly.pdbx_seq_one_letter_code
_entity_poly.pdbx_strand_id
1 'polypeptide(L)'
;MASRIGTEISTIVLGILFILPGIVKTVRLNSTLYREMLKTFKSFTEVTPLRIFGIAPSPLIYMQSTGVFELIFGTTLVVGARPFKKLACLGVMALMLVTSYCQLSLRDFDAVIVPCGYFCLFAWLYLSLGRLDSPQRLKSD
;
A
#
# COMPACT_ATOMS: atom_id res chain seq x y z
N MET A 1 -19.55 -15.50 -12.88
CA MET A 1 -19.39 -14.09 -13.31
C MET A 1 -19.17 -13.12 -12.16
N ALA A 2 -19.87 -13.23 -11.02
CA ALA A 2 -19.77 -12.29 -9.89
C ALA A 2 -18.33 -12.00 -9.37
N SER A 3 -17.41 -12.97 -9.45
CA SER A 3 -16.03 -12.80 -8.95
C SER A 3 -15.13 -11.89 -9.81
N ARG A 4 -15.37 -11.77 -11.13
CA ARG A 4 -14.51 -10.95 -12.01
C ARG A 4 -14.76 -9.46 -11.82
N ILE A 5 -16.01 -9.06 -11.95
CA ILE A 5 -16.43 -7.66 -11.85
C ILE A 5 -16.10 -7.10 -10.46
N GLY A 6 -16.35 -7.87 -9.40
CA GLY A 6 -16.00 -7.45 -8.04
C GLY A 6 -14.49 -7.22 -7.86
N THR A 7 -13.65 -8.08 -8.45
CA THR A 7 -12.19 -7.91 -8.41
C THR A 7 -11.78 -6.64 -9.16
N GLU A 8 -12.32 -6.42 -10.37
CA GLU A 8 -11.99 -5.24 -11.17
C GLU A 8 -12.39 -3.93 -10.47
N ILE A 9 -13.62 -3.84 -9.96
CA ILE A 9 -14.09 -2.69 -9.20
C ILE A 9 -13.19 -2.47 -7.97
N SER A 10 -12.86 -3.54 -7.24
CA SER A 10 -11.99 -3.46 -6.08
C SER A 10 -10.59 -2.94 -6.44
N THR A 11 -10.01 -3.36 -7.57
CA THR A 11 -8.70 -2.81 -8.03
C THR A 11 -8.77 -1.32 -8.31
N ILE A 12 -9.89 -0.83 -8.85
CA ILE A 12 -10.05 0.59 -9.16
C ILE A 12 -10.22 1.39 -7.87
N VAL A 13 -11.13 0.95 -6.99
CA VAL A 13 -11.42 1.62 -5.71
C VAL A 13 -10.17 1.66 -4.82
N LEU A 14 -9.53 0.50 -4.61
CA LEU A 14 -8.31 0.43 -3.80
C LEU A 14 -7.14 1.18 -4.43
N GLY A 15 -7.04 1.18 -5.76
CA GLY A 15 -6.04 1.97 -6.48
C GLY A 15 -6.21 3.48 -6.23
N ILE A 16 -7.44 4.00 -6.37
CA ILE A 16 -7.75 5.41 -6.10
C ILE A 16 -7.49 5.76 -4.63
N LEU A 17 -7.90 4.89 -3.70
CA LEU A 17 -7.65 5.06 -2.26
C LEU A 17 -6.16 5.16 -1.91
N PHE A 18 -5.26 4.65 -2.74
CA PHE A 18 -3.81 4.75 -2.58
C PHE A 18 -3.20 5.92 -3.34
N ILE A 19 -3.78 6.30 -4.48
CA ILE A 19 -3.35 7.47 -5.24
C ILE A 19 -3.55 8.74 -4.40
N LEU A 20 -4.72 8.92 -3.79
CA LEU A 20 -5.04 10.13 -3.00
C LEU A 20 -4.01 10.42 -1.88
N PRO A 21 -3.72 9.51 -0.93
CA PRO A 21 -2.71 9.74 0.10
C PRO A 21 -1.30 9.86 -0.49
N GLY A 22 -0.99 9.19 -1.60
CA GLY A 22 0.26 9.36 -2.31
C GLY A 22 0.47 10.78 -2.85
N ILE A 23 -0.59 11.40 -3.41
CA ILE A 23 -0.56 12.82 -3.82
C ILE A 23 -0.34 13.70 -2.59
N VAL A 24 -1.07 13.47 -1.49
CA VAL A 24 -0.96 14.27 -0.26
C VAL A 24 0.44 14.19 0.36
N LYS A 25 1.11 13.04 0.27
CA LYS A 25 2.49 12.84 0.78
C LYS A 25 3.54 13.50 -0.12
N THR A 26 3.31 13.54 -1.42
CA THR A 26 4.27 14.07 -2.40
C THR A 26 4.11 15.57 -2.61
N VAL A 27 2.87 16.06 -2.64
CA VAL A 27 2.51 17.46 -2.89
C VAL A 27 2.10 18.14 -1.59
N ARG A 28 2.64 19.33 -1.34
CA ARG A 28 2.37 20.10 -0.13
C ARG A 28 1.03 20.85 -0.20
N LEU A 29 -0.07 20.11 -0.23
CA LEU A 29 -1.42 20.67 -0.39
C LEU A 29 -1.85 21.56 0.78
N ASN A 30 -1.51 21.16 2.01
CA ASN A 30 -1.80 21.93 3.22
C ASN A 30 -0.62 21.84 4.19
N SER A 31 -0.10 22.99 4.61
CA SER A 31 1.07 23.09 5.48
C SER A 31 0.86 22.48 6.86
N THR A 32 -0.36 22.55 7.41
CA THR A 32 -0.72 21.96 8.70
C THR A 32 -0.76 20.45 8.62
N LEU A 33 -1.50 19.89 7.65
CA LEU A 33 -1.55 18.43 7.43
C LEU A 33 -0.16 17.87 7.14
N TYR A 34 0.60 18.56 6.29
CA TYR A 34 1.96 18.16 5.94
C TYR A 34 2.90 18.12 7.15
N ARG A 35 2.75 19.08 8.09
CA ARG A 35 3.54 19.08 9.34
C ARG A 35 3.18 17.91 10.24
N GLU A 36 1.90 17.59 10.39
CA GLU A 36 1.48 16.44 11.20
C GLU A 36 1.98 15.13 10.59
N MET A 37 1.85 14.96 9.27
CA MET A 37 2.42 13.79 8.57
C MET A 37 3.93 13.70 8.75
N LEU A 38 4.65 14.83 8.61
CA LEU A 38 6.09 14.84 8.78
C LEU A 38 6.52 14.48 10.21
N LYS A 39 5.74 14.85 11.24
CA LYS A 39 5.97 14.39 12.61
C LYS A 39 5.81 12.88 12.73
N THR A 40 4.74 12.31 12.17
CA THR A 40 4.53 10.85 12.15
C THR A 40 5.68 10.13 11.43
N PHE A 41 6.07 10.62 10.26
CA PHE A 41 7.18 10.05 9.50
C PHE A 41 8.51 10.19 10.22
N LYS A 42 8.72 11.27 11.00
CA LYS A 42 9.90 11.41 11.86
C LYS A 42 9.95 10.28 12.89
N SER A 43 8.85 10.01 13.59
CA SER A 43 8.77 8.85 14.49
C SER A 43 8.97 7.53 13.76
N PHE A 44 8.45 7.38 12.53
CA PHE A 44 8.71 6.18 11.73
C PHE A 44 10.19 6.00 11.38
N THR A 45 10.94 7.06 11.07
CA THR A 45 12.38 6.94 10.79
C THR A 45 13.19 6.42 11.98
N GLU A 46 12.66 6.52 13.20
CA GLU A 46 13.33 6.01 14.40
C GLU A 46 13.18 4.51 14.57
N VAL A 47 12.04 3.95 14.13
CA VAL A 47 11.66 2.54 14.31
C VAL A 47 11.64 1.74 13.01
N THR A 48 11.88 2.38 11.86
CA THR A 48 11.78 1.74 10.55
C THR A 48 12.78 0.59 10.43
N PRO A 49 12.40 -0.54 9.80
CA PRO A 49 13.32 -1.65 9.57
C PRO A 49 14.52 -1.24 8.69
N LEU A 50 14.41 -0.16 7.90
CA LEU A 50 15.55 0.38 7.13
C LEU A 50 16.71 0.80 8.03
N ARG A 51 16.45 1.14 9.29
CA ARG A 51 17.49 1.48 10.27
C ARG A 51 18.35 0.29 10.64
N ILE A 52 17.80 -0.93 10.57
CA ILE A 52 18.55 -2.19 10.76
C ILE A 52 19.60 -2.35 9.65
N PHE A 53 19.33 -1.81 8.46
CA PHE A 53 20.28 -1.75 7.35
C PHE A 53 21.26 -0.56 7.44
N GLY A 54 21.25 0.21 8.53
CA GLY A 54 22.14 1.35 8.74
C GLY A 54 21.76 2.63 7.98
N ILE A 55 20.60 2.65 7.31
CA ILE A 55 20.12 3.82 6.58
C ILE A 55 19.26 4.66 7.54
N ALA A 56 19.67 5.90 7.78
CA ALA A 56 18.88 6.90 8.51
C ALA A 56 18.21 7.85 7.50
N PRO A 57 17.03 7.50 6.95
CA PRO A 57 16.40 8.35 5.95
C PRO A 57 15.91 9.65 6.59
N SER A 58 16.03 10.76 5.86
CA SER A 58 15.34 12.00 6.24
C SER A 58 13.83 11.76 6.27
N PRO A 59 13.09 12.21 7.29
CA PRO A 59 11.63 12.04 7.38
C PRO A 59 10.89 12.56 6.15
N LEU A 60 11.41 13.65 5.57
CA LEU A 60 10.89 14.26 4.35
C LEU A 60 11.02 13.30 3.15
N ILE A 61 12.23 12.78 2.94
CA ILE A 61 12.53 11.88 1.82
C ILE A 61 11.79 10.54 2.01
N TYR A 62 11.67 10.06 3.25
CA TYR A 62 10.93 8.85 3.57
C TYR A 62 9.43 9.01 3.27
N MET A 63 8.84 10.14 3.65
CA MET A 63 7.44 10.44 3.33
C MET A 63 7.20 10.59 1.83
N GLN A 64 8.05 11.33 1.12
CA GLN A 64 7.89 11.52 -0.32
C GLN A 64 8.11 10.22 -1.10
N SER A 65 9.12 9.43 -0.74
CA SER A 65 9.38 8.15 -1.41
C SER A 65 8.23 7.17 -1.22
N THR A 66 7.74 6.99 0.02
CA THR A 66 6.55 6.15 0.27
C THR A 66 5.33 6.64 -0.50
N GLY A 67 5.10 7.96 -0.57
CA GLY A 67 4.03 8.54 -1.38
C GLY A 67 4.19 8.27 -2.89
N VAL A 68 5.41 8.36 -3.43
CA VAL A 68 5.68 7.99 -4.83
C VAL A 68 5.40 6.51 -5.09
N PHE A 69 5.79 5.61 -4.17
CA PHE A 69 5.46 4.19 -4.31
C PHE A 69 3.95 3.94 -4.27
N GLU A 70 3.21 4.61 -3.38
CA GLU A 70 1.74 4.54 -3.35
C GLU A 70 1.11 5.02 -4.65
N LEU A 71 1.64 6.10 -5.25
CA LEU A 71 1.18 6.60 -6.55
C LEU A 71 1.46 5.59 -7.67
N ILE A 72 2.67 5.04 -7.75
CA ILE A 72 3.07 4.09 -8.79
C ILE A 72 2.21 2.83 -8.68
N PHE A 73 2.10 2.24 -7.49
CA PHE A 73 1.34 1.00 -7.33
C PHE A 73 -0.16 1.23 -7.42
N GLY A 74 -0.69 2.32 -6.85
CA GLY A 74 -2.10 2.69 -6.95
C GLY A 74 -2.52 2.92 -8.40
N THR A 75 -1.75 3.68 -9.17
CA THR A 75 -1.99 3.89 -10.60
C THR A 75 -1.91 2.58 -11.38
N THR A 76 -0.87 1.77 -11.11
CA THR A 76 -0.71 0.44 -11.73
C THR A 76 -1.90 -0.48 -11.41
N LEU A 77 -2.50 -0.37 -10.22
CA LEU A 77 -3.69 -1.14 -9.85
C LEU A 77 -4.92 -0.75 -10.68
N VAL A 78 -5.06 0.53 -11.01
CA VAL A 78 -6.16 1.05 -11.82
C VAL A 78 -5.98 0.66 -13.29
N VAL A 79 -4.85 1.06 -13.90
CA VAL A 79 -4.64 0.97 -15.36
C VAL A 79 -3.84 -0.25 -15.82
N GLY A 80 -3.11 -0.91 -14.92
CA GLY A 80 -2.15 -1.95 -15.28
C GLY A 80 -2.80 -3.24 -15.80
N ALA A 81 -2.05 -4.01 -16.59
CA ALA A 81 -2.46 -5.36 -16.96
C ALA A 81 -2.43 -6.30 -15.73
N ARG A 82 -3.13 -7.43 -15.81
CA ARG A 82 -3.25 -8.42 -14.71
C ARG A 82 -1.93 -8.77 -13.98
N PRO A 83 -0.81 -9.09 -14.66
CA PRO A 83 0.44 -9.40 -13.95
C PRO A 83 0.99 -8.19 -13.20
N PHE A 84 0.89 -6.98 -13.77
CA PHE A 84 1.31 -5.75 -13.11
C PHE A 84 0.41 -5.40 -11.92
N LYS A 85 -0.91 -5.65 -12.01
CA LYS A 85 -1.81 -5.47 -10.86
C LYS A 85 -1.43 -6.38 -9.70
N LYS A 86 -1.02 -7.63 -9.97
CA LYS A 86 -0.52 -8.55 -8.91
C LYS A 86 0.77 -8.04 -8.29
N LEU A 87 1.72 -7.57 -9.09
CA LEU A 87 2.97 -7.00 -8.59
C LEU A 87 2.73 -5.72 -7.76
N ALA A 88 1.86 -4.83 -8.25
CA ALA A 88 1.46 -3.63 -7.52
C ALA A 88 0.77 -3.97 -6.20
N CYS A 89 -0.10 -4.98 -6.19
CA CYS A 89 -0.75 -5.49 -4.99
C CYS A 89 0.28 -5.96 -3.95
N LEU A 90 1.29 -6.75 -4.36
CA LEU A 90 2.39 -7.16 -3.48
C LEU A 90 3.20 -5.97 -2.95
N GLY A 91 3.48 -4.98 -3.81
CA GLY A 91 4.18 -3.76 -3.42
C GLY A 91 3.41 -2.98 -2.34
N VAL A 92 2.09 -2.79 -2.54
CA VAL A 92 1.25 -2.11 -1.54
C VAL A 92 1.15 -2.91 -0.25
N MET A 93 1.02 -4.24 -0.33
CA MET A 93 1.04 -5.11 0.86
C MET A 93 2.33 -4.92 1.66
N ALA A 94 3.48 -4.85 0.99
CA ALA A 94 4.76 -4.60 1.66
C ALA A 94 4.80 -3.21 2.33
N LEU A 95 4.29 -2.17 1.66
CA LEU A 95 4.18 -0.82 2.27
C LEU A 95 3.29 -0.83 3.52
N MET A 96 2.14 -1.52 3.47
CA MET A 96 1.26 -1.65 4.62
C MET A 96 1.93 -2.40 5.78
N LEU A 97 2.66 -3.50 5.50
CA LEU A 97 3.40 -4.24 6.52
C LEU A 97 4.46 -3.38 7.21
N VAL A 98 5.26 -2.63 6.44
CA VAL A 98 6.27 -1.73 7.01
C VAL A 98 5.61 -0.65 7.87
N THR A 99 4.48 -0.09 7.40
CA THR A 99 3.72 0.92 8.14
C THR A 99 3.16 0.36 9.44
N SER A 100 2.51 -0.81 9.40
CA SER A 100 1.99 -1.51 10.58
C SER A 100 3.10 -1.83 11.57
N TYR A 101 4.28 -2.28 11.11
CA TYR A 101 5.43 -2.53 11.98
C TYR A 101 5.91 -1.27 12.70
N CYS A 102 6.02 -0.14 11.97
CA CYS A 102 6.39 1.14 12.56
C CYS A 102 5.38 1.58 13.63
N GLN A 103 4.08 1.49 13.34
CA GLN A 103 3.03 1.89 14.29
C GLN A 103 2.94 0.96 15.50
N LEU A 104 3.12 -0.36 15.32
CA LEU A 104 3.23 -1.31 16.42
C LEU A 104 4.43 -1.00 17.32
N SER A 105 5.57 -0.65 16.72
CA SER A 105 6.78 -0.28 17.47
C SER A 105 6.61 1.04 18.24
N LEU A 106 5.83 1.96 17.70
CA LEU A 106 5.42 3.21 18.37
C LEU A 106 4.29 2.99 19.38
N ARG A 107 3.76 1.76 19.51
CA ARG A 107 2.65 1.37 20.39
C ARG A 107 1.35 2.14 20.13
N ASP A 108 1.17 2.61 18.90
CA ASP A 108 -0.03 3.33 18.47
C ASP A 108 -1.05 2.36 17.86
N PHE A 109 -1.72 1.60 18.73
CA PHE A 109 -2.63 0.52 18.33
C PHE A 109 -3.86 1.03 17.58
N ASP A 110 -4.31 2.25 17.88
CA ASP A 110 -5.43 2.88 17.19
C ASP A 110 -5.07 3.15 15.73
N ALA A 111 -3.83 3.57 15.46
CA ALA A 111 -3.37 3.80 14.09
C ALA A 111 -3.04 2.50 13.33
N VAL A 112 -2.69 1.40 14.02
CA VAL A 112 -2.33 0.08 13.42
C VAL A 112 -3.50 -0.60 12.72
N ILE A 113 -4.73 -0.41 13.20
CA ILE A 113 -5.90 -1.13 12.65
C ILE A 113 -6.12 -0.81 11.17
N VAL A 114 -5.82 0.43 10.75
CA VAL A 114 -6.03 0.93 9.40
C VAL A 114 -5.14 0.20 8.37
N PRO A 115 -3.79 0.23 8.47
CA PRO A 115 -2.94 -0.49 7.52
C PRO A 115 -3.10 -2.01 7.61
N CYS A 116 -3.43 -2.58 8.77
CA CYS A 116 -3.79 -3.99 8.88
C CYS A 116 -5.05 -4.34 8.07
N GLY A 117 -6.08 -3.50 8.14
CA GLY A 117 -7.28 -3.65 7.32
C GLY A 117 -6.98 -3.59 5.82
N TYR A 118 -6.18 -2.62 5.40
CA TYR A 118 -5.72 -2.54 4.00
C TYR A 118 -4.91 -3.78 3.59
N PHE A 119 -4.00 -4.26 4.45
CA PHE A 119 -3.24 -5.48 4.17
C PHE A 119 -4.15 -6.68 3.89
N CYS A 120 -5.19 -6.88 4.70
CA CYS A 120 -6.17 -7.95 4.48
C CYS A 120 -6.95 -7.78 3.16
N LEU A 121 -7.37 -6.55 2.84
CA LEU A 121 -8.06 -6.25 1.58
C LEU A 121 -7.17 -6.52 0.36
N PHE A 122 -5.90 -6.11 0.39
CA PHE A 122 -4.96 -6.40 -0.67
C PHE A 122 -4.59 -7.89 -0.75
N ALA A 123 -4.45 -8.59 0.37
CA ALA A 123 -4.22 -10.03 0.38
C ALA A 123 -5.40 -10.77 -0.30
N TRP A 124 -6.64 -10.38 0.04
CA TRP A 124 -7.83 -10.93 -0.62
C TRP A 124 -7.88 -10.60 -2.11
N LEU A 125 -7.53 -9.36 -2.49
CA LEU A 125 -7.45 -8.93 -3.89
C LEU A 125 -6.39 -9.71 -4.67
N TYR A 126 -5.21 -9.90 -4.09
CA TYR A 126 -4.11 -10.67 -4.66
C TYR A 126 -4.51 -12.13 -4.93
N LEU A 127 -5.14 -12.78 -3.95
CA LEU A 127 -5.66 -14.14 -4.11
C LEU A 127 -6.77 -14.22 -5.16
N SER A 128 -7.64 -13.22 -5.21
CA SER A 128 -8.72 -13.14 -6.20
C SER A 128 -8.17 -12.96 -7.62
N LEU A 129 -7.16 -12.11 -7.81
CA LEU A 129 -6.40 -11.98 -9.07
C LEU A 129 -5.73 -13.30 -9.47
N GLY A 130 -5.12 -14.01 -8.53
CA GLY A 130 -4.51 -15.33 -8.78
C GLY A 130 -5.51 -16.41 -9.22
N ARG A 131 -6.72 -16.39 -8.65
CA ARG A 131 -7.83 -17.28 -9.05
C ARG A 131 -8.34 -16.98 -10.47
N LEU A 132 -8.19 -15.75 -10.96
CA LEU A 132 -8.59 -15.35 -12.31
C LEU A 132 -7.56 -15.72 -13.38
N ASP A 133 -6.28 -15.81 -12.99
CA ASP A 133 -5.18 -16.23 -13.86
C ASP A 133 -5.10 -17.74 -14.02
N SER A 134 -5.60 -18.52 -13.06
CA SER A 134 -5.63 -19.98 -13.15
C SER A 134 -6.75 -20.40 -14.10
N PRO A 135 -6.48 -20.74 -15.38
CA PRO A 135 -7.50 -21.36 -16.20
C PRO A 135 -7.74 -22.73 -15.60
N GLN A 136 -9.02 -23.09 -15.38
CA GLN A 136 -9.52 -24.45 -15.18
C GLN A 136 -8.40 -25.51 -15.27
N ARG A 137 -7.76 -25.83 -14.15
CA ARG A 137 -6.82 -26.95 -14.11
C ARG A 137 -7.69 -28.19 -14.29
N LEU A 138 -7.72 -28.68 -15.53
CA LEU A 138 -8.26 -29.95 -16.00
C LEU A 138 -9.47 -30.47 -15.22
N LYS A 139 -10.66 -30.05 -15.68
CA LYS A 139 -11.77 -30.98 -15.83
C LYS A 139 -11.40 -31.92 -16.98
N SER A 140 -10.65 -32.97 -16.68
CA SER A 140 -10.47 -34.13 -17.55
C SER A 140 -10.14 -35.29 -16.62
N ASP A 141 -11.20 -36.06 -16.34
CA ASP A 141 -11.24 -37.51 -16.12
C ASP A 141 -10.09 -38.17 -15.35
#